data_AF-A0A923VQ63-F1
#
_entry.id   AF-A0A923VQ63-F1
#
_cell.length_a   1.000
_cell.length_b   1.000
_cell.length_c   1.000
_cell.angle_alpha   90.00
_cell.angle_beta   90.00
_cell.angle_gamma   90.00
#
_symmetry.space_group_name_H-M   'P 1'
#
loop_
_entity.id
_entity.type
_entity.pdbx_description
1 polymer ?
#
loop_
_entity_poly.entity_id
_entity_poly.type
_entity_poly.pdbx_seq_one_letter_code
_entity_poly.pdbx_strand_id
1 'polypeptide(L)'
;MLTAALAALCSVAHAKLPPASDEAKAKAAEAAAKTAWNGKSDAYLMCKSQDKVAAAYFKSAKAAGKETKQPATLPPCADPGPYSFTVTEKKPIEASGAHSPAGNATSPPSTNATSSALNPKK
;
A
#
# COMPACT_ATOMS: atom_id res chain seq x y z
N MET A 1 8.94 26.82 9.05
CA MET A 1 9.91 26.51 10.14
C MET A 1 9.31 25.69 11.29
N LEU A 2 7.99 25.73 11.53
CA LEU A 2 7.35 24.92 12.59
C LEU A 2 7.25 23.41 12.28
N THR A 3 7.26 23.03 11.00
CA THR A 3 7.23 21.62 10.55
C THR A 3 8.55 20.87 10.74
N ALA A 4 9.69 21.57 10.79
CA ALA A 4 10.99 20.94 11.02
C ALA A 4 11.22 20.59 12.51
N ALA A 5 10.59 21.33 13.43
CA ALA A 5 10.74 21.12 14.87
C ALA A 5 10.00 19.86 15.36
N LEU A 6 8.89 19.47 14.73
CA LEU A 6 8.13 18.28 15.12
C LEU A 6 8.82 16.97 14.69
N ALA A 7 9.55 16.99 13.57
CA ALA A 7 10.32 15.84 13.10
C ALA A 7 11.59 15.58 13.95
N ALA A 8 12.18 16.62 14.53
CA ALA A 8 13.40 16.51 15.34
C ALA A 8 13.18 15.87 16.73
N LEU A 9 11.95 15.90 17.24
CA LEU A 9 11.61 15.29 18.55
C LEU A 9 11.37 13.77 18.46
N CYS A 10 11.24 13.21 17.26
CA CYS A 10 11.01 11.78 17.06
C CYS A 10 12.29 10.93 17.01
N SER A 11 13.48 11.56 17.09
CA SER A 11 14.77 10.88 16.87
C SER A 11 15.55 10.55 18.15
N VAL A 12 14.97 10.77 19.34
CA VAL A 12 15.67 10.57 20.63
C VAL A 12 15.29 9.25 21.32
N ALA A 13 15.55 8.11 20.67
CA ALA A 13 15.76 6.82 21.38
C ALA A 13 16.21 5.72 20.41
N HIS A 14 17.52 5.63 20.15
CA HIS A 14 18.15 4.40 19.69
C HIS A 14 19.09 3.86 20.78
N ALA A 15 18.50 3.59 21.95
CA ALA A 15 18.97 2.49 22.79
C ALA A 15 18.43 1.18 22.19
N LYS A 16 19.05 0.02 22.48
CA LYS A 16 18.53 -1.30 22.09
C LYS A 16 17.11 -1.49 22.64
N LEU A 17 16.09 -1.07 21.89
CA LEU A 17 14.70 -1.19 22.33
C LEU A 17 14.33 -2.67 22.42
N PRO A 18 13.62 -3.09 23.48
CA PRO A 18 13.02 -4.42 23.48
C PRO A 18 12.16 -4.54 22.22
N PRO A 19 12.17 -5.71 21.55
CA PRO A 19 11.33 -5.94 20.39
C PRO A 19 9.89 -5.56 20.73
N ALA A 20 9.21 -4.88 19.79
CA ALA A 20 7.81 -4.53 19.96
C ALA A 20 7.04 -5.77 20.44
N SER A 21 6.34 -5.63 21.57
CA SER A 21 5.56 -6.72 22.15
C SER A 21 4.60 -7.26 21.10
N ASP A 22 4.27 -8.55 21.19
CA ASP A 22 3.34 -9.17 20.25
C ASP A 22 1.98 -8.46 20.24
N GLU A 23 1.59 -7.85 21.36
CA GLU A 23 0.43 -6.97 21.48
C GLU A 23 0.54 -5.72 20.57
N ALA A 24 1.69 -5.04 20.57
CA ALA A 24 1.90 -3.86 19.73
C ALA A 24 1.89 -4.21 18.23
N LYS A 25 2.45 -5.36 17.85
CA LYS A 25 2.40 -5.85 16.47
C LYS A 25 0.99 -6.23 16.04
N ALA A 26 0.22 -6.88 16.92
CA ALA A 26 -1.17 -7.22 16.65
C ALA A 26 -2.02 -5.96 16.45
N LYS A 27 -1.82 -4.91 17.25
CA LYS A 27 -2.51 -3.62 17.08
C LYS A 27 -2.13 -2.89 15.80
N ALA A 28 -0.86 -2.92 15.40
CA ALA A 28 -0.43 -2.38 14.12
C ALA A 28 -1.07 -3.13 12.94
N ALA A 29 -1.14 -4.47 13.01
CA ALA A 29 -1.77 -5.30 12.00
C ALA A 29 -3.29 -5.05 11.91
N GLU A 30 -3.98 -4.89 13.04
CA GLU A 30 -5.40 -4.54 13.10
C GLU A 30 -5.67 -3.16 12.47
N ALA A 31 -4.83 -2.16 12.78
CA ALA A 31 -4.95 -0.82 12.21
C ALA A 31 -4.71 -0.81 10.69
N ALA A 32 -3.73 -1.58 10.21
CA ALA A 32 -3.47 -1.76 8.78
C ALA A 32 -4.64 -2.45 8.07
N ALA A 33 -5.20 -3.50 8.66
CA ALA A 33 -6.37 -4.20 8.13
C ALA A 33 -7.60 -3.28 8.07
N LYS A 34 -7.85 -2.48 9.12
CA LYS A 34 -8.94 -1.49 9.14
C LYS A 34 -8.77 -0.43 8.07
N THR A 35 -7.55 0.10 7.90
CA THR A 35 -7.23 1.07 6.85
C THR A 35 -7.49 0.50 5.46
N ALA A 36 -7.04 -0.74 5.21
CA ALA A 36 -7.25 -1.42 3.95
C ALA A 36 -8.74 -1.67 3.67
N TRP A 37 -9.52 -2.04 4.69
CA TRP A 37 -10.96 -2.21 4.55
C TRP A 37 -11.68 -0.88 4.29
N ASN A 38 -11.36 0.18 5.02
CA ASN A 38 -11.92 1.51 4.79
C ASN A 38 -11.66 1.99 3.36
N GLY A 39 -10.45 1.83 2.83
CA GLY A 39 -10.14 2.19 1.46
C GLY A 39 -11.01 1.46 0.42
N LYS A 40 -11.35 0.18 0.67
CA LYS A 40 -12.29 -0.57 -0.18
C LYS A 40 -13.73 -0.09 -0.02
N SER A 41 -14.15 0.23 1.21
CA SER A 41 -15.48 0.79 1.51
C SER A 41 -15.68 2.15 0.84
N ASP A 42 -14.67 3.02 0.88
CA ASP A 42 -14.71 4.33 0.23
C ASP A 42 -14.80 4.19 -1.28
N ALA A 43 -14.04 3.27 -1.88
CA ALA A 43 -14.13 2.97 -3.31
C ALA A 43 -15.51 2.43 -3.71
N TYR A 44 -16.11 1.57 -2.88
CA TYR A 44 -17.47 1.05 -3.10
C TYR A 44 -18.51 2.19 -3.07
N LEU A 45 -18.45 3.06 -2.07
CA LEU A 45 -19.37 4.19 -1.96
C LEU A 45 -19.22 5.19 -3.10
N MET A 46 -17.97 5.46 -3.53
CA MET A 46 -17.68 6.29 -4.69
C MET A 46 -18.19 5.67 -6.00
N CYS A 47 -18.11 4.35 -6.15
CA CYS A 47 -18.69 3.67 -7.30
C CYS A 47 -20.23 3.85 -7.30
N LYS A 48 -20.89 3.63 -6.16
CA LYS A 48 -22.35 3.80 -6.06
C LYS A 48 -22.82 5.23 -6.28
N SER A 49 -22.02 6.23 -5.89
CA SER A 49 -22.37 7.63 -6.11
C SER A 49 -22.32 7.97 -7.61
N GLN A 50 -21.30 7.48 -8.33
CA GLN A 50 -21.20 7.63 -9.78
C GLN A 50 -22.37 6.98 -10.50
N ASP A 51 -22.75 5.75 -10.12
CA ASP A 51 -23.91 5.05 -10.68
C ASP A 51 -25.21 5.83 -10.47
N LYS A 52 -25.41 6.41 -9.28
CA LYS A 52 -26.58 7.23 -8.99
C LYS A 52 -26.63 8.49 -9.84
N VAL A 53 -25.49 9.16 -10.04
CA VAL A 53 -25.41 10.36 -10.88
C VAL A 53 -25.69 10.01 -12.34
N ALA A 54 -25.09 8.94 -12.85
CA ALA A 54 -25.35 8.45 -14.20
C ALA A 54 -26.84 8.13 -14.39
N ALA A 55 -27.45 7.38 -13.46
CA ALA A 55 -28.87 7.06 -13.50
C ALA A 55 -29.77 8.31 -13.47
N ALA A 56 -29.43 9.29 -12.63
CA ALA A 56 -30.16 10.56 -12.55
C ALA A 56 -30.07 11.34 -13.86
N TYR A 57 -28.88 11.39 -14.47
CA TYR A 57 -28.68 12.01 -15.78
C TYR A 57 -29.51 11.32 -16.88
N PHE A 58 -29.47 9.99 -16.98
CA PHE A 58 -30.25 9.29 -17.99
C PHE A 58 -31.76 9.47 -17.77
N LYS A 59 -32.21 9.50 -16.52
CA LYS A 59 -33.61 9.80 -16.20
C LYS A 59 -34.02 11.20 -16.65
N SER A 60 -33.21 12.22 -16.36
CA SER A 60 -33.52 13.61 -16.73
C SER A 60 -33.41 13.84 -18.23
N ALA A 61 -32.41 13.26 -18.90
CA ALA A 61 -32.24 13.35 -20.35
C ALA A 61 -33.41 12.69 -21.10
N LYS A 62 -33.86 11.51 -20.66
CA LYS A 62 -35.06 10.86 -21.19
C LYS A 62 -36.31 11.70 -21.00
N ALA A 63 -36.50 12.29 -19.81
CA ALA A 63 -37.63 13.18 -19.54
C ALA A 63 -37.60 14.45 -20.40
N ALA A 64 -36.41 14.93 -20.76
CA ALA A 64 -36.20 16.08 -21.64
C ALA A 64 -36.22 15.74 -23.14
N GLY A 65 -36.55 14.49 -23.52
CA GLY A 65 -36.57 14.04 -24.91
C GLY A 65 -35.20 14.05 -25.60
N LYS A 66 -34.10 14.09 -24.83
CA LYS A 66 -32.75 14.06 -25.38
C LYS A 66 -32.35 12.62 -25.68
N GLU A 67 -31.80 12.40 -26.86
CA GLU A 67 -31.21 11.10 -27.18
C GLU A 67 -29.96 10.87 -26.32
N THR A 68 -29.88 9.69 -25.72
CA THR A 68 -28.75 9.29 -24.87
C THR A 68 -28.10 8.05 -25.46
N LYS A 69 -26.77 8.09 -25.65
CA LYS A 69 -26.01 6.91 -26.05
C LYS A 69 -26.14 5.83 -24.98
N GLN A 70 -26.24 4.58 -25.41
CA GLN A 70 -26.18 3.43 -24.52
C GLN A 70 -24.92 3.51 -23.64
N PRO A 71 -25.03 3.39 -22.30
CA PRO A 71 -23.88 3.34 -21.41
C PRO A 71 -22.99 2.15 -21.76
N ALA A 72 -21.68 2.33 -21.66
CA ALA A 72 -20.75 1.21 -21.69
C ALA A 72 -21.03 0.28 -20.50
N THR A 73 -20.92 -1.03 -20.71
CA THR A 73 -21.06 -2.00 -19.61
C THR A 73 -19.87 -1.85 -18.67
N LEU A 74 -20.13 -1.34 -17.47
CA LEU A 74 -19.16 -1.26 -16.39
C LEU A 74 -19.29 -2.49 -15.49
N PRO A 75 -18.17 -2.97 -14.89
CA PRO A 75 -18.26 -3.96 -13.83
C PRO A 75 -19.08 -3.40 -12.65
N PRO A 76 -19.81 -4.26 -11.91
CA PRO A 76 -20.57 -3.83 -10.76
C PRO A 76 -19.66 -3.31 -9.63
N CYS A 77 -20.17 -2.40 -8.80
CA CYS A 77 -19.46 -1.95 -7.61
C CYS A 77 -19.19 -3.12 -6.65
N ALA A 78 -17.91 -3.38 -6.36
CA ALA A 78 -17.50 -4.48 -5.48
C ALA A 78 -17.71 -4.09 -4.00
N ASP A 79 -18.59 -4.81 -3.31
CA ASP A 79 -18.82 -4.66 -1.88
C ASP A 79 -17.66 -5.27 -1.09
N PRO A 80 -16.96 -4.52 -0.21
CA PRO A 80 -15.92 -5.08 0.65
C PRO A 80 -16.43 -6.11 1.66
N GLY A 81 -17.74 -6.18 1.89
CA GLY A 81 -18.35 -7.01 2.91
C GLY A 81 -18.04 -6.51 4.33
N PRO A 82 -18.48 -7.24 5.36
CA PRO A 82 -18.21 -6.88 6.74
C PRO A 82 -16.72 -6.92 7.05
N TYR A 83 -16.24 -5.97 7.86
CA TYR A 83 -14.86 -5.99 8.35
C TYR A 83 -14.61 -7.25 9.18
N SER A 84 -13.56 -7.99 8.85
CA SER A 84 -13.10 -9.15 9.61
C SER A 84 -11.58 -9.13 9.69
N PHE A 85 -11.06 -9.25 10.91
CA PHE A 85 -9.63 -9.35 11.19
C PHE A 85 -9.41 -10.54 12.11
N THR A 86 -8.81 -11.60 11.58
CA THR A 86 -8.26 -12.69 12.38
C THR A 86 -6.77 -12.44 12.53
N VAL A 87 -6.27 -12.47 13.77
CA VAL A 87 -4.83 -12.50 14.03
C VAL A 87 -4.34 -13.87 13.57
N THR A 88 -4.09 -14.02 12.28
CA THR A 88 -3.25 -15.12 11.82
C THR A 88 -1.84 -14.73 12.22
N GLU A 89 -1.32 -15.39 13.26
CA GLU A 89 0.06 -15.26 13.69
C GLU A 89 0.95 -15.54 12.49
N LYS A 90 1.38 -14.47 11.82
CA LYS A 90 2.35 -14.57 10.75
C LYS A 90 3.66 -14.87 11.46
N LYS A 91 4.06 -16.15 11.45
CA LYS A 91 5.42 -16.61 11.78
C LYS A 91 6.39 -15.51 11.33
N PRO A 92 7.29 -15.01 12.20
CA PRO A 92 8.15 -13.89 11.89
C PRO A 92 8.72 -14.06 10.49
N ILE A 93 8.37 -13.12 9.61
CA ILE A 93 9.03 -12.98 8.32
C ILE A 93 10.48 -12.65 8.66
N GLU A 94 11.33 -13.66 8.43
CA GLU A 94 12.79 -13.57 8.44
C GLU A 94 13.18 -12.21 7.85
N ALA A 95 13.97 -11.48 8.61
CA ALA A 95 14.38 -10.13 8.29
C ALA A 95 14.88 -10.04 6.85
N SER A 96 14.32 -9.07 6.12
CA SER A 96 14.88 -8.38 4.98
C SER A 96 16.22 -8.92 4.48
N GLY A 97 16.17 -9.95 3.64
CA GLY A 97 17.16 -10.06 2.56
C GLY A 97 17.01 -8.82 1.70
N ALA A 98 18.06 -8.01 1.66
CA ALA A 98 18.13 -6.77 0.90
C ALA A 98 17.47 -6.93 -0.48
N HIS A 99 16.42 -6.14 -0.75
CA HIS A 99 16.00 -5.90 -2.11
C HIS A 99 17.13 -5.12 -2.79
N SER A 100 18.00 -5.82 -3.51
CA SER A 100 18.83 -5.22 -4.53
C SER A 100 17.93 -4.47 -5.53
N PRO A 101 18.31 -3.28 -6.02
CA PRO A 101 17.57 -2.65 -7.10
C PRO A 101 17.64 -3.53 -8.35
N ALA A 102 16.55 -3.57 -9.11
CA ALA A 102 16.50 -4.28 -10.38
C ALA A 102 17.38 -3.57 -11.43
N GLY A 103 18.39 -4.31 -11.91
CA GLY A 103 18.79 -4.38 -13.32
C GLY A 103 19.76 -3.33 -13.87
N ASN A 104 21.05 -3.67 -13.89
CA ASN A 104 21.95 -3.46 -15.04
C ASN A 104 23.40 -3.93 -14.77
N ALA A 105 23.71 -5.17 -15.15
CA ALA A 105 24.93 -5.52 -15.89
C ALA A 105 24.94 -7.04 -16.14
N THR A 106 24.77 -7.40 -17.41
CA THR A 106 25.18 -8.68 -18.00
C THR A 106 26.53 -9.11 -17.44
N SER A 107 26.61 -10.35 -16.96
CA SER A 107 27.75 -10.98 -16.27
C SER A 107 29.13 -10.63 -16.85
N PRO A 108 30.13 -10.42 -15.98
CA PRO A 108 31.49 -10.89 -16.23
C PRO A 108 31.94 -11.93 -15.19
N PRO A 109 32.95 -12.76 -15.50
CA PRO A 109 33.13 -14.09 -14.92
C PRO A 109 33.57 -14.06 -13.45
N SER A 110 32.99 -14.95 -12.65
CA SER A 110 33.41 -15.19 -11.28
C SER A 110 34.87 -15.67 -11.23
N THR A 111 35.72 -14.93 -10.52
CA THR A 111 37.00 -15.45 -10.02
C THR A 111 37.07 -15.19 -8.51
N ASN A 112 37.61 -16.15 -7.75
CA ASN A 112 37.71 -16.11 -6.29
C ASN A 112 38.91 -15.26 -5.81
N ALA A 113 39.09 -14.06 -6.37
CA ALA A 113 40.12 -13.15 -5.91
C ALA A 113 39.58 -12.25 -4.79
N THR A 114 40.20 -12.29 -3.61
CA THR A 114 39.85 -11.39 -2.50
C THR A 114 40.39 -9.98 -2.76
N SER A 115 39.62 -8.96 -2.38
CA SER A 115 39.87 -7.54 -2.72
C SER A 115 41.20 -6.94 -2.24
N SER A 116 42.03 -7.65 -1.48
CA SER A 116 43.38 -7.19 -1.14
C SER A 116 44.39 -7.29 -2.30
N ALA A 117 44.04 -7.96 -3.41
CA ALA A 117 44.98 -8.17 -4.52
C ALA A 117 44.97 -7.07 -5.62
N LEU A 118 44.08 -6.06 -5.56
CA LEU A 118 43.86 -5.12 -6.68
C LEU A 118 44.18 -3.64 -6.40
N ASN A 119 44.85 -3.30 -5.30
CA ASN A 119 45.27 -1.90 -5.10
C ASN A 119 46.66 -1.66 -5.72
N PRO A 120 46.80 -0.80 -6.75
CA PRO A 120 48.12 -0.36 -7.18
C PRO A 120 48.70 0.59 -6.13
N LYS A 121 49.87 0.22 -5.62
CA LYS A 121 50.73 1.06 -4.80
C LYS A 121 51.09 2.32 -5.59
N LYS A 122 50.76 3.50 -5.08
CA LYS A 122 51.28 4.76 -5.60
C LYS A 122 52.58 5.10 -4.88
#